data_AF-A0A9D7LDE6-F1
#
_entry.id   AF-A0A9D7LDE6-F1
#
_cell.length_a   1.000
_cell.length_b   1.000
_cell.length_c   1.000
_cell.angle_alpha   90.00
_cell.angle_beta   90.00
_cell.angle_gamma   90.00
#
_symmetry.space_group_name_H-M   'P 1'
#
loop_
_entity.id
_entity.type
_entity.pdbx_description
1 polymer ?
#
loop_
_entity_poly.entity_id
_entity_poly.type
_entity_poly.pdbx_seq_one_letter_code
_entity_poly.pdbx_strand_id
1 'polypeptide(L)'
;MDKSLLLALQERRPQIRARWETLLRIERVETPLANPDTLVFLFDRTLDAVFAALPGRPQEPLSSRPRCRCDCNPMRVYYFALEQALMETLIHLQAGQPALSPQSRVTAVTELCTTVRRIAREELAVFDQICLRRKRRTRLAAKPVDYAI
;
A
#
# COMPACT_ATOMS: atom_id res chain seq x y z
N MET A 1 2.58 -11.65 15.07
CA MET A 1 3.95 -11.27 14.66
C MET A 1 4.70 -11.04 15.94
N ASP A 2 5.91 -11.57 16.04
CA ASP A 2 6.71 -11.39 17.25
C ASP A 2 7.21 -9.95 17.39
N LYS A 3 7.32 -9.46 18.63
CA LYS A 3 7.77 -8.11 18.96
C LYS A 3 9.19 -7.85 18.47
N SER A 4 10.08 -8.86 18.55
CA SER A 4 11.46 -8.73 18.08
C SER A 4 11.55 -8.46 16.57
N LEU A 5 10.74 -9.18 15.78
CA LEU A 5 10.63 -8.98 14.33
C LEU A 5 10.03 -7.61 13.98
N LEU A 6 9.04 -7.15 14.74
CA LEU A 6 8.44 -5.82 14.55
C LEU A 6 9.46 -4.70 14.82
N LEU A 7 10.22 -4.78 15.92
CA LEU A 7 11.28 -3.82 16.20
C LEU A 7 12.35 -3.82 15.10
N ALA A 8 12.77 -5.01 14.65
CA ALA A 8 13.77 -5.14 13.60
C ALA A 8 13.28 -4.64 12.22
N LEU A 9 11.95 -4.66 11.97
CA LEU A 9 11.33 -4.00 10.82
C LEU A 9 11.35 -2.48 10.96
N GLN A 10 11.04 -1.95 12.16
CA GLN A 10 11.06 -0.52 12.45
C GLN A 10 12.46 0.07 12.29
N GLU A 11 13.50 -0.63 12.76
CA GLU A 11 14.90 -0.26 12.58
C GLU A 11 15.31 -0.18 11.10
N ARG A 12 14.65 -0.94 10.23
CA ARG A 12 14.89 -0.94 8.78
C ARG A 12 14.06 0.08 8.01
N ARG A 13 13.42 1.04 8.70
CA ARG A 13 12.61 2.10 8.08
C ARG A 13 13.32 2.82 6.92
N PRO A 14 14.59 3.23 7.01
CA PRO A 14 15.29 3.87 5.89
C PRO A 14 15.42 2.96 4.66
N GLN A 15 15.69 1.68 4.86
CA GLN A 15 15.84 0.69 3.80
C GLN A 15 14.48 0.40 3.14
N ILE A 16 13.41 0.27 3.93
CA ILE A 16 12.04 0.10 3.43
C ILE A 16 11.66 1.30 2.56
N ARG A 17 11.96 2.53 3.01
CA ARG A 17 11.69 3.75 2.24
C ARG A 17 12.44 3.77 0.91
N ALA A 18 13.75 3.55 0.93
CA ALA A 18 14.56 3.56 -0.28
C ALA A 18 14.09 2.50 -1.29
N ARG A 19 13.73 1.31 -0.79
CA ARG A 19 13.20 0.23 -1.64
C ARG A 19 11.82 0.59 -2.20
N TRP A 20 10.94 1.12 -1.37
CA TRP A 20 9.61 1.59 -1.78
C TRP A 20 9.69 2.65 -2.88
N GLU A 21 10.54 3.67 -2.72
CA GLU A 21 10.72 4.71 -3.73
C GLU A 21 11.24 4.13 -5.06
N THR A 22 12.16 3.16 -4.98
CA THR A 22 12.68 2.46 -6.16
C THR A 22 11.56 1.74 -6.91
N LEU A 23 10.72 0.99 -6.21
CA LEU A 23 9.56 0.30 -6.79
C LEU A 23 8.56 1.28 -7.42
N LEU A 24 8.30 2.40 -6.74
CA LEU A 24 7.36 3.41 -7.24
C LEU A 24 7.83 4.08 -8.54
N ARG A 25 9.15 4.32 -8.67
CA ARG A 25 9.76 4.89 -9.89
C ARG A 25 9.77 3.90 -11.06
N ILE A 26 9.81 2.60 -10.81
CA ILE A 26 9.77 1.55 -11.84
C ILE A 26 8.37 1.47 -12.47
N GLU A 27 7.32 1.55 -11.66
CA GLU A 27 5.95 1.25 -12.10
C GLU A 27 5.31 2.31 -13.04
N ARG A 28 5.98 3.46 -13.26
CA ARG A 28 5.61 4.54 -14.20
C ARG A 28 4.09 4.79 -14.32
N VAL A 29 3.48 5.36 -13.28
CA VAL A 29 2.08 5.75 -13.34
C VAL A 29 1.95 7.16 -13.92
N GLU A 30 1.38 7.26 -15.12
CA GLU A 30 1.18 8.53 -15.86
C GLU A 30 0.01 9.35 -15.30
N THR A 31 -0.01 9.61 -13.99
CA THR A 31 -0.94 10.58 -13.41
C THR A 31 -0.18 11.58 -12.55
N PRO A 32 -0.51 12.88 -12.60
CA PRO A 32 0.17 13.90 -11.80
C PRO A 32 0.17 13.61 -10.29
N LEU A 33 -0.86 12.90 -9.80
CA LEU A 33 -0.99 12.52 -8.40
C LEU A 33 -0.17 11.29 -8.01
N ALA A 34 0.39 10.56 -8.98
CA ALA A 34 1.26 9.42 -8.75
C ALA A 34 2.75 9.78 -8.80
N ASN A 35 3.10 11.08 -8.77
CA ASN A 35 4.49 11.51 -8.72
C ASN A 35 5.16 10.99 -7.44
N PRO A 36 6.24 10.18 -7.55
CA PRO A 36 6.99 9.69 -6.40
C PRO A 36 7.44 10.77 -5.41
N ASP A 37 7.87 11.93 -5.93
CA ASP A 37 8.38 13.02 -5.11
C ASP A 37 7.28 13.67 -4.27
N THR A 38 6.02 13.55 -4.68
CA THR A 38 4.87 14.00 -3.89
C THR A 38 4.44 12.93 -2.89
N LEU A 39 4.45 11.66 -3.29
CA LEU A 39 3.97 10.56 -2.47
C LEU A 39 4.90 10.27 -1.28
N VAL A 40 6.19 10.61 -1.39
CA VAL A 40 7.17 10.42 -0.30
C VAL A 40 6.77 11.13 0.99
N PHE A 41 6.04 12.25 0.91
CA PHE A 41 5.57 13.00 2.09
C PHE A 41 4.50 12.26 2.88
N LEU A 42 3.78 11.30 2.27
CA LEU A 42 2.81 10.45 2.95
C LEU A 42 3.47 9.23 3.60
N PHE A 43 4.65 8.86 3.12
CA PHE A 43 5.29 7.59 3.42
C PHE A 43 5.51 7.36 4.92
N ASP A 44 6.11 8.33 5.61
CA ASP A 44 6.47 8.16 7.01
C ASP A 44 5.24 7.93 7.89
N ARG A 45 4.18 8.72 7.64
CA ARG A 45 2.89 8.58 8.33
C ARG A 45 2.19 7.26 8.01
N THR A 46 2.20 6.84 6.74
CA THR A 46 1.63 5.53 6.38
C THR A 46 2.37 4.41 7.08
N LEU A 47 3.69 4.48 7.12
CA LEU A 47 4.52 3.45 7.73
C LEU A 47 4.31 3.41 9.25
N ASP A 48 4.13 4.57 9.90
CA ASP A 48 3.73 4.63 11.31
C ASP A 48 2.38 3.97 11.54
N ALA A 49 1.39 4.24 10.69
CA ALA A 49 0.07 3.61 10.80
C ALA A 49 0.13 2.08 10.62
N VAL A 50 0.97 1.59 9.72
CA VAL A 50 1.20 0.14 9.53
C VAL A 50 1.85 -0.45 10.78
N PHE A 51 2.93 0.15 11.29
CA PHE A 51 3.62 -0.36 12.47
C PHE A 51 2.78 -0.28 13.75
N ALA A 52 1.99 0.78 13.92
CA ALA A 52 1.06 0.92 15.05
C ALA A 52 -0.10 -0.09 14.98
N ALA A 53 -0.46 -0.53 13.78
CA ALA A 53 -1.48 -1.56 13.58
C ALA A 53 -0.92 -3.00 13.70
N LEU A 54 0.39 -3.16 13.93
CA LEU A 54 1.05 -4.44 14.16
C LEU A 54 1.38 -4.65 15.66
N PRO A 55 1.32 -5.90 16.17
CA PRO A 55 0.83 -7.09 15.49
C PRO A 55 -0.67 -6.98 15.18
N GLY A 56 -1.06 -7.49 14.01
CA GLY A 56 -2.43 -7.37 13.51
C GLY A 56 -3.41 -8.24 14.31
N ARG A 57 -4.68 -8.25 13.90
CA ARG A 57 -5.68 -9.14 14.51
C ARG A 57 -5.33 -10.60 14.21
N PRO A 58 -5.39 -11.51 15.21
CA PRO A 58 -5.17 -12.93 14.98
C PRO A 58 -6.18 -13.49 13.96
N GLN A 59 -5.72 -14.40 13.10
CA GLN A 59 -6.57 -15.28 12.26
C GLN A 59 -7.43 -14.64 11.17
N GLU A 60 -7.21 -13.39 10.74
CA GLU A 60 -7.85 -12.96 9.50
C GLU A 60 -7.19 -13.66 8.29
N PRO A 61 -7.96 -14.37 7.45
CA PRO A 61 -7.42 -14.98 6.24
C PRO A 61 -6.78 -13.90 5.37
N LEU A 62 -5.72 -14.26 4.67
CA LEU A 62 -5.01 -13.35 3.77
C LEU A 62 -6.01 -12.76 2.77
N SER A 63 -6.40 -11.52 3.02
CA SER A 63 -7.37 -10.82 2.17
C SER A 63 -6.83 -10.62 0.77
N SER A 64 -7.67 -10.60 -0.26
CA SER A 64 -7.22 -10.24 -1.60
C SER A 64 -6.65 -8.81 -1.63
N ARG A 65 -5.71 -8.56 -2.55
CA ARG A 65 -5.23 -7.20 -2.79
C ARG A 65 -6.41 -6.29 -3.15
N PRO A 66 -6.48 -5.06 -2.60
CA PRO A 66 -7.54 -4.14 -2.93
C PRO A 66 -7.59 -3.87 -4.43
N ARG A 67 -8.80 -3.88 -4.99
CA ARG A 67 -9.05 -3.46 -6.37
C ARG A 67 -9.48 -1.99 -6.35
N CYS A 68 -8.85 -1.16 -7.18
CA CYS A 68 -9.32 0.20 -7.42
C CYS A 68 -10.47 0.20 -8.42
N ARG A 69 -11.44 1.10 -8.21
CA ARG A 69 -12.51 1.40 -9.17
C ARG A 69 -12.05 2.37 -10.27
N CYS A 70 -10.84 2.92 -10.14
CA CYS A 70 -10.23 3.82 -11.11
C CYS A 70 -8.74 3.50 -11.30
N ASP A 71 -8.31 3.26 -12.53
CA ASP A 71 -6.89 3.03 -12.85
C ASP A 71 -5.98 4.23 -12.59
N CYS A 72 -6.56 5.42 -12.45
CA CYS A 72 -5.83 6.65 -12.17
C CYS A 72 -5.64 6.91 -10.67
N ASN A 73 -6.03 5.97 -9.79
CA ASN A 73 -5.84 6.15 -8.35
C ASN A 73 -4.36 5.89 -8.00
N PRO A 74 -3.60 6.94 -7.61
CA PRO A 74 -2.16 6.79 -7.31
C PRO A 74 -1.92 5.88 -6.10
N MET A 75 -2.90 5.76 -5.19
CA MET A 75 -2.77 4.95 -3.99
C MET A 75 -2.65 3.46 -4.31
N ARG A 76 -3.09 3.01 -5.49
CA ARG A 76 -2.92 1.63 -5.94
C ARG A 76 -1.46 1.21 -5.94
N VAL A 77 -0.66 1.96 -6.68
CA VAL A 77 0.75 1.66 -6.89
C VAL A 77 1.56 2.00 -5.65
N TYR A 78 1.18 3.07 -4.96
CA TYR A 78 1.71 3.43 -3.65
C TYR A 78 1.68 2.26 -2.65
N TYR A 79 0.50 1.66 -2.43
CA TYR A 79 0.32 0.57 -1.47
C TYR A 79 0.88 -0.76 -1.97
N PHE A 80 0.89 -1.02 -3.28
CA PHE A 80 1.52 -2.21 -3.83
C PHE A 80 3.05 -2.18 -3.63
N ALA A 81 3.68 -1.05 -3.93
CA ALA A 81 5.09 -0.85 -3.66
C ALA A 81 5.40 -0.98 -2.16
N LEU A 82 4.52 -0.45 -1.28
CA LEU A 82 4.72 -0.52 0.17
C LEU A 82 4.62 -1.96 0.68
N GLU A 83 3.58 -2.69 0.28
CA GLU A 83 3.42 -4.10 0.62
C GLU A 83 4.66 -4.90 0.20
N GLN A 84 5.14 -4.68 -1.03
CA GLN A 84 6.31 -5.38 -1.54
C GLN A 84 7.60 -5.03 -0.79
N ALA A 85 7.89 -3.75 -0.54
CA ALA A 85 9.07 -3.34 0.21
C ALA A 85 9.08 -3.90 1.63
N LEU A 86 7.93 -3.93 2.30
CA LEU A 86 7.78 -4.52 3.64
C LEU A 86 7.98 -6.04 3.62
N MET A 87 7.37 -6.74 2.65
CA MET A 87 7.53 -8.19 2.48
C MET A 87 8.99 -8.57 2.22
N GLU A 88 9.66 -7.89 1.29
CA GLU A 88 11.07 -8.16 0.98
C GLU A 88 11.96 -7.97 2.22
N THR A 89 11.72 -6.91 2.98
CA THR A 89 12.46 -6.63 4.22
C THR A 89 12.20 -7.70 5.29
N LEU A 90 10.93 -8.11 5.46
CA LEU A 90 10.56 -9.17 6.40
C LEU A 90 11.20 -10.51 6.01
N ILE A 91 11.20 -10.87 4.73
CA ILE A 91 11.80 -12.11 4.25
C ILE A 91 13.31 -12.12 4.53
N HIS A 92 14.02 -11.02 4.27
CA HIS A 92 15.45 -10.89 4.60
C HIS A 92 15.71 -11.04 6.10
N LEU A 93 14.86 -10.43 6.93
CA LEU A 93 14.91 -10.56 8.39
C LEU A 93 14.78 -12.01 8.85
N GLN A 94 13.78 -12.71 8.32
CA GLN A 94 13.53 -14.11 8.65
C GLN A 94 14.65 -15.03 8.14
N ALA A 95 15.26 -14.72 7.00
CA ALA A 95 16.40 -15.48 6.46
C ALA A 95 17.61 -15.46 7.42
N GLY A 96 17.81 -14.35 8.15
CA GLY A 96 18.83 -14.23 9.19
C GLY A 96 18.50 -14.92 10.53
N GLN A 97 17.34 -15.57 10.66
CA GLN A 97 16.90 -16.22 11.90
C GLN A 97 16.62 -17.72 11.72
N PRO A 98 17.65 -18.59 11.77
CA PRO A 98 17.49 -20.03 11.52
C PRO A 98 16.52 -20.72 12.49
N ALA A 99 16.45 -20.24 13.73
CA ALA A 99 15.56 -20.79 14.77
C ALA A 99 14.07 -20.45 14.56
N LEU A 100 13.73 -19.54 13.64
CA LEU A 100 12.35 -19.14 13.41
C LEU A 100 11.59 -20.25 12.66
N SER A 101 10.57 -20.81 13.31
CA SER A 101 9.77 -21.91 12.76
C SER A 101 9.08 -21.53 11.43
N PRO A 102 8.82 -22.49 10.53
CA PRO A 102 8.07 -22.25 9.31
C PRO A 102 6.70 -21.60 9.57
N GLN A 103 6.00 -22.05 10.61
CA GLN A 103 4.70 -21.51 10.98
C GLN A 103 4.80 -20.03 11.40
N SER A 104 5.79 -19.69 12.22
CA SER A 104 6.01 -18.30 12.64
C SER A 104 6.33 -17.38 11.45
N ARG A 105 7.06 -17.87 10.45
CA ARG A 105 7.36 -17.14 9.21
C ARG A 105 6.08 -16.80 8.44
N VAL A 106 5.23 -17.81 8.22
CA VAL A 106 3.96 -17.67 7.50
C VAL A 106 3.01 -16.75 8.25
N THR A 107 2.89 -16.91 9.57
CA THR A 107 2.06 -16.05 10.41
C THR A 107 2.49 -14.58 10.32
N ALA A 108 3.80 -14.30 10.42
CA ALA A 108 4.30 -12.92 10.32
C ALA A 108 4.02 -12.28 8.95
N VAL A 109 4.23 -13.02 7.86
CA VAL A 109 3.92 -12.54 6.50
C VAL A 109 2.42 -12.31 6.33
N THR A 110 1.59 -13.23 6.82
CA THR A 110 0.13 -13.13 6.70
C THR A 110 -0.39 -11.91 7.44
N GLU A 111 0.05 -11.69 8.68
CA GLU A 111 -0.34 -10.52 9.47
C GLU A 111 0.11 -9.21 8.82
N LEU A 112 1.34 -9.15 8.31
CA LEU A 112 1.85 -7.97 7.61
C LEU A 112 0.97 -7.65 6.40
N CYS A 113 0.76 -8.61 5.51
CA CYS A 113 0.00 -8.41 4.28
C CYS A 113 -1.46 -8.07 4.57
N THR A 114 -2.11 -8.76 5.52
CA THR A 114 -3.49 -8.45 5.91
C THR A 114 -3.62 -7.04 6.48
N THR A 115 -2.66 -6.62 7.33
CA THR A 115 -2.66 -5.26 7.91
C THR A 115 -2.49 -4.19 6.85
N VAL A 116 -1.50 -4.34 5.97
CA VAL A 116 -1.26 -3.40 4.87
C VAL A 116 -2.48 -3.33 3.94
N ARG A 117 -3.04 -4.50 3.55
CA ARG A 117 -4.22 -4.55 2.66
C ARG A 117 -5.47 -3.93 3.28
N ARG A 118 -5.64 -4.03 4.60
CA ARG A 118 -6.75 -3.38 5.31
C ARG A 118 -6.62 -1.87 5.25
N ILE A 119 -5.47 -1.32 5.64
CA ILE A 119 -5.19 0.12 5.57
C ILE A 119 -5.34 0.63 4.14
N ALA A 120 -4.76 -0.11 3.17
CA ALA A 120 -4.88 0.23 1.76
C ALA A 120 -6.35 0.29 1.30
N ARG A 121 -7.21 -0.67 1.70
CA ARG A 121 -8.64 -0.65 1.34
C ARG A 121 -9.34 0.62 1.81
N GLU A 122 -9.09 1.04 3.04
CA GLU A 122 -9.68 2.24 3.63
C GLU A 122 -9.28 3.49 2.82
N GLU A 123 -8.00 3.65 2.52
CA GLU A 123 -7.47 4.80 1.79
C GLU A 123 -7.85 4.80 0.30
N LEU A 124 -7.76 3.64 -0.36
CA LEU A 124 -8.17 3.51 -1.77
C LEU A 124 -9.64 3.87 -1.97
N ALA A 125 -10.51 3.47 -1.04
CA ALA A 125 -11.94 3.78 -1.11
C ALA A 125 -12.22 5.29 -1.06
N VAL A 126 -11.46 6.05 -0.27
CA VAL A 126 -11.58 7.51 -0.20
C VAL A 126 -11.17 8.15 -1.54
N PHE A 127 -10.02 7.76 -2.09
CA PHE A 127 -9.53 8.31 -3.35
C PHE A 127 -10.35 7.89 -4.58
N ASP A 128 -10.93 6.69 -4.57
CA ASP A 128 -11.82 6.22 -5.63
C ASP A 128 -13.07 7.10 -5.74
N GLN A 129 -13.64 7.56 -4.62
CA GLN A 129 -14.77 8.49 -4.64
C GLN A 129 -14.41 9.82 -5.31
N ILE A 130 -13.22 10.34 -5.07
CA ILE A 130 -12.71 11.58 -5.69
C ILE A 130 -12.50 11.38 -7.20
N CYS A 131 -11.86 10.28 -7.58
CA CYS A 131 -11.59 9.94 -8.99
C CYS A 131 -12.89 9.79 -9.79
N LEU A 132 -13.89 9.10 -9.24
CA LEU A 132 -15.19 8.89 -9.88
C LEU A 132 -15.97 10.20 -10.04
N ARG A 133 -15.93 11.10 -9.05
CA ARG A 133 -16.55 12.44 -9.15
C ARG A 133 -15.93 13.27 -10.27
N ARG A 134 -14.59 13.24 -10.42
CA ARG A 134 -13.90 13.95 -11.51
C ARG A 134 -14.29 13.39 -12.88
N LYS A 135 -14.25 12.07 -13.08
CA LYS A 135 -14.70 11.42 -14.32
C LYS A 135 -16.14 11.78 -14.68
N ARG A 136 -17.04 11.81 -13.70
CA ARG A 136 -18.45 12.20 -13.92
C ARG A 136 -18.59 13.66 -14.36
N ARG A 137 -17.86 14.61 -13.74
CA ARG A 137 -17.88 16.03 -14.15
C ARG A 137 -17.35 16.22 -15.57
N THR A 138 -16.22 15.59 -15.92
CA THR A 138 -15.67 15.69 -17.28
C THR A 138 -16.61 15.11 -18.33
N ARG A 139 -17.26 13.95 -18.05
CA ARG A 139 -18.27 13.38 -18.96
C ARG A 139 -19.49 14.28 -19.14
N LEU A 140 -19.96 14.95 -18.08
CA LEU A 140 -21.09 15.87 -18.16
C LEU A 140 -20.73 17.16 -18.94
N ALA A 141 -19.51 17.67 -18.76
CA ALA A 141 -19.03 18.82 -19.52
C ALA A 141 -18.74 18.50 -21.00
N ALA A 142 -18.44 17.25 -21.32
CA ALA A 142 -18.18 16.77 -22.68
C ALA A 142 -19.44 16.27 -23.40
N LYS A 143 -20.60 16.22 -22.76
CA LYS A 143 -21.86 15.96 -23.46
C LYS A 143 -22.21 17.21 -24.27
N PRO A 144 -22.38 17.12 -25.60
CA PRO A 144 -22.89 18.24 -26.37
C PRO A 144 -24.30 18.58 -25.85
N VAL A 145 -24.56 19.87 -25.69
CA VAL A 145 -25.91 20.37 -25.42
C VAL A 145 -26.69 20.15 -26.71
N ASP A 146 -27.58 19.16 -26.73
CA ASP A 146 -28.55 19.01 -27.81
C ASP A 146 -29.44 20.27 -27.81
N TYR A 147 -29.13 21.20 -28.72
CA TYR A 147 -30.09 22.19 -29.16
C TYR A 147 -31.11 21.46 -30.03
N ALA A 148 -32.20 21.00 -29.42
CA ALA A 148 -33.40 20.65 -30.16
C ALA A 148 -34.00 21.96 -30.72
N ILE A 149 -33.97 22.10 -32.04
CA ILE A 149 -34.72 23.12 -32.81
C ILE A 149 -36.08 22.51 -33.16
#